data_AF-A0A524NIU8-F1
#
_entry.id   AF-A0A524NIU8-F1
#
_cell.length_a   1.000
_cell.length_b   1.000
_cell.length_c   1.000
_cell.angle_alpha   90.00
_cell.angle_beta   90.00
_cell.angle_gamma   90.00
#
_symmetry.space_group_name_H-M   'P 1'
#
loop_
_entity.id
_entity.type
_entity.pdbx_description
1 polymer ?
#
loop_
_entity_poly.entity_id
_entity_poly.type
_entity_poly.pdbx_seq_one_letter_code
_entity_poly.pdbx_strand_id
1 'polypeptide(L)' 'MVSRILLIDDDEIIRETLSLTLEEEGYCVDTAENGEEAIRKS' A
#
# COMPACT_ATOMS: atom_id res chain seq x y z
N MET A 1 6.27 10.65 -14.34
CA MET A 1 4.97 10.01 -14.04
C MET A 1 5.12 9.32 -12.71
N VAL A 2 4.15 9.45 -11.81
CA VAL A 2 4.16 8.75 -10.52
C VAL A 2 3.35 7.46 -10.70
N SER A 3 3.96 6.32 -10.41
CA SER A 3 3.28 5.03 -10.44
C SER A 3 2.53 4.83 -9.12
N ARG A 4 1.28 4.37 -9.20
CA ARG A 4 0.47 4.03 -8.03
C ARG A 4 0.58 2.55 -7.70
N ILE A 5 0.67 2.23 -6.43
CA ILE A 5 0.76 0.86 -5.90
C ILE A 5 -0.34 0.67 -4.86
N LEU A 6 -1.10 -0.42 -4.96
CA LEU A 6 -2.01 -0.87 -3.90
C LEU A 6 -1.34 -2.02 -3.14
N LEU A 7 -0.95 -1.78 -1.89
CA LEU A 7 -0.31 -2.75 -1.02
C LEU A 7 -1.35 -3.43 -0.13
N ILE A 8 -1.35 -4.77 -0.12
CA ILE A 8 -2.29 -5.57 0.68
C ILE A 8 -1.48 -6.50 1.57
N ASP A 9 -1.59 -6.31 2.88
CA ASP A 9 -0.92 -7.13 3.89
C ASP A 9 -1.74 -7.11 5.19
N ASP A 10 -1.92 -8.25 5.85
CA ASP A 10 -2.71 -8.35 7.08
C ASP A 10 -1.95 -7.88 8.33
N ASP A 11 -0.61 -7.85 8.28
CA ASP A 11 0.22 -7.32 9.36
C ASP A 11 0.42 -5.80 9.21
N GLU A 12 -0.04 -5.06 10.21
CA GLU A 12 0.03 -3.59 10.24
C GLU A 12 1.48 -3.07 10.18
N ILE A 13 2.40 -3.69 10.92
CA ILE A 13 3.79 -3.23 11.02
C ILE A 13 4.49 -3.42 9.67
N ILE A 14 4.26 -4.57 9.02
CA ILE A 14 4.83 -4.85 7.70
C ILE A 14 4.24 -3.88 6.67
N ARG A 15 2.92 -3.68 6.67
CA ARG A 15 2.22 -2.78 5.74
C ARG A 15 2.73 -1.34 5.84
N GLU A 16 2.88 -0.82 7.06
CA GLU A 16 3.41 0.53 7.28
C GLU A 16 4.87 0.66 6.82
N THR A 17 5.73 -0.29 7.21
CA THR A 17 7.16 -0.28 6.85
C THR A 17 7.36 -0.28 5.34
N LEU A 18 6.61 -1.11 4.63
CA LEU A 18 6.71 -1.22 3.17
C LEU A 18 6.09 -0.01 2.46
N SER A 19 4.97 0.54 2.97
CA SER A 19 4.37 1.76 2.43
C SER A 19 5.35 2.93 2.49
N LEU A 20 5.98 3.16 3.64
CA LEU A 20 6.99 4.21 3.83
C LEU A 20 8.16 4.05 2.85
N THR A 21 8.68 2.82 2.71
CA THR A 21 9.80 2.54 1.80
C THR A 21 9.43 2.86 0.34
N LEU A 22 8.22 2.49 -0.10
CA LEU A 22 7.76 2.76 -1.46
C LEU A 22 7.47 4.25 -1.69
N GLU A 23 6.92 4.94 -0.70
CA GLU A 23 6.71 6.40 -0.77
C GLU A 23 8.03 7.16 -0.87
N GLU A 24 9.08 6.74 -0.13
CA GLU A 24 10.43 7.32 -0.21
C GLU A 24 11.06 7.15 -1.60
N GLU A 25 10.77 6.03 -2.28
CA GLU A 25 11.17 5.77 -3.67
C GLU A 25 10.34 6.57 -4.71
N GLY A 26 9.38 7.37 -4.25
CA GLY A 26 8.58 8.27 -5.09
C GLY A 26 7.33 7.64 -5.69
N TYR A 27 6.90 6.48 -5.17
CA TYR A 27 5.60 5.89 -5.52
C TYR A 27 4.47 6.56 -4.72
N CYS A 28 3.26 6.45 -5.25
CA CYS A 28 2.05 6.80 -4.51
C CYS A 28 1.40 5.49 -4.05
N VAL A 29 1.29 5.29 -2.74
CA VAL A 29 0.90 4.01 -2.15
C VAL A 29 -0.47 4.14 -1.51
N ASP A 30 -1.38 3.25 -1.90
CA ASP A 30 -2.61 2.98 -1.18
C ASP A 30 -2.42 1.65 -0.42
N THR A 31 -2.95 1.56 0.80
CA THR A 31 -2.83 0.35 1.63
C THR A 31 -4.20 -0.28 1.87
N ALA A 32 -4.24 -1.59 2.07
CA ALA A 32 -5.41 -2.33 2.51
C ALA A 32 -4.99 -3.48 3.44
N GLU A 33 -5.78 -3.76 4.48
CA GLU A 33 -5.49 -4.86 5.41
C GLU A 33 -6.00 -6.22 4.92
N ASN A 34 -6.89 -6.22 3.93
CA ASN A 34 -7.49 -7.43 3.36
C ASN A 34 -8.02 -7.19 1.94
N GLY A 35 -8.44 -8.27 1.28
CA GLY A 35 -8.95 -8.22 -0.09
C GLY A 35 -10.25 -7.42 -0.25
N GLU A 36 -11.12 -7.39 0.76
CA GLU A 36 -12.36 -6.64 0.70
C GLU A 36 -12.10 -5.12 0.71
N GLU A 37 -11.19 -4.67 1.57
CA GLU A 37 -10.73 -3.29 1.57
C GLU A 37 -10.00 -2.93 0.28
N ALA A 38 -9.15 -3.82 -0.24
CA ALA A 38 -8.44 -3.61 -1.49
C ALA A 38 -9.38 -3.39 -2.67
N ILE A 39 -10.45 -4.19 -2.77
CA ILE A 39 -11.46 -4.04 -3.84
C ILE A 39 -12.17 -2.68 -3.75
N ARG A 40 -12.43 -2.16 -2.53
CA ARG A 40 -13.05 -0.83 -2.36
C ARG A 40 -12.14 0.32 -2.81
N LYS A 41 -10.83 0.11 -2.85
CA LYS A 41 -9.83 1.13 -3.23
C LYS A 41 -9.41 1.06 -4.70
N SER A 42 -9.78 -0.01 -5.42
CA SER A 42 -9.47 -0.21 -6.84
C SER A 42 -10.36 0.58 -7.80
#